data_AF-A0A2G6IBP8-F1
#
_entry.id   AF-A0A2G6IBP8-F1
#
_cell.length_a   1.000
_cell.length_b   1.000
_cell.length_c   1.000
_cell.angle_alpha   90.00
_cell.angle_beta   90.00
_cell.angle_gamma   90.00
#
_symmetry.space_group_name_H-M   'P 1'
#
loop_
_entity.id
_entity.type
_entity.pdbx_description
1 polymer ?
#
loop_
_entity_poly.entity_id
_entity_poly.type
_entity_poly.pdbx_seq_one_letter_code
_entity_poly.pdbx_strand_id
1 'polypeptide(L)' 'IILRDLAGINLVGGDVVEVSPPFDTTGATAIAGAHVAMEILCLWCWTRRGM' A
#
# COMPACT_ATOMS: atom_id res chain seq x y z
N ILE A 1 8.85 -10.22 -0.26
CA ILE A 1 8.05 -9.37 0.65
C ILE A 1 7.94 -8.04 -0.08
N ILE A 2 7.25 -8.07 -1.24
CA ILE A 2 7.65 -7.29 -2.42
C ILE A 2 7.65 -5.79 -2.15
N LEU A 3 6.55 -5.24 -1.62
CA LEU A 3 6.47 -3.81 -1.34
C LEU A 3 7.53 -3.38 -0.33
N ARG A 4 7.68 -4.11 0.78
CA ARG A 4 8.69 -3.79 1.81
C ARG A 4 10.12 -3.87 1.30
N ASP A 5 10.40 -4.76 0.34
CA ASP A 5 11.72 -4.90 -0.26
C ASP A 5 12.09 -3.67 -1.15
N LEU A 6 11.14 -2.78 -1.43
CA LEU A 6 11.36 -1.49 -2.11
C LEU A 6 11.78 -0.37 -1.14
N ALA A 7 12.05 -0.65 0.13
CA ALA A 7 12.45 0.38 1.09
C ALA A 7 13.70 1.15 0.61
N GLY A 8 13.61 2.49 0.60
CA GLY A 8 14.72 3.37 0.20
C GLY A 8 14.64 3.90 -1.22
N ILE A 9 13.68 3.47 -2.04
CA ILE A 9 13.44 4.11 -3.35
C ILE A 9 12.88 5.53 -3.18
N ASN A 10 13.04 6.36 -4.21
CA ASN A 10 12.35 7.65 -4.31
C ASN A 10 10.87 7.46 -4.67
N LEU A 11 10.05 7.11 -3.67
CA LEU A 11 8.61 6.92 -3.85
C LEU A 11 7.89 8.28 -3.88
N VAL A 12 7.36 8.67 -5.04
CA VAL A 12 6.63 9.94 -5.25
C VAL A 12 5.13 9.80 -4.95
N GLY A 13 4.58 8.60 -5.10
CA GLY A 13 3.17 8.29 -4.84
C GLY A 13 2.84 6.85 -5.21
N GLY A 14 1.61 6.42 -4.93
CA GLY A 14 1.07 5.12 -5.29
C GLY A 14 -0.44 5.07 -5.13
N ASP A 15 -1.10 4.21 -5.89
CA ASP A 15 -2.54 3.98 -5.85
C ASP A 15 -2.86 2.51 -5.57
N VAL A 16 -4.08 2.26 -5.10
CA VAL A 16 -4.65 0.92 -4.95
C VAL A 16 -6.00 0.95 -5.67
N VAL A 17 -6.06 0.26 -6.80
CA VAL A 17 -7.20 0.26 -7.71
C VAL A 17 -7.89 -1.11 -7.74
N GLU A 18 -9.04 -1.18 -8.39
CA GLU A 18 -9.81 -2.43 -8.61
C GLU A 18 -10.38 -3.10 -7.35
N VAL A 19 -10.56 -2.33 -6.26
CA VAL A 19 -11.44 -2.76 -5.17
C VAL A 19 -12.88 -2.49 -5.59
N SER A 20 -13.68 -3.55 -5.76
CA SER A 20 -15.10 -3.45 -6.12
C SER A 20 -16.01 -4.03 -5.03
N PRO A 21 -16.52 -3.20 -4.10
CA PRO A 21 -17.37 -3.64 -3.00
C PRO A 21 -18.58 -4.51 -3.41
N PRO A 22 -19.27 -4.25 -4.55
CA PRO A 22 -20.37 -5.09 -4.98
C PRO A 22 -20.00 -6.56 -5.26
N PHE A 23 -18.72 -6.84 -5.58
CA PHE A 23 -18.22 -8.19 -5.85
C PHE A 23 -17.38 -8.76 -4.69
N ASP A 24 -17.21 -7.99 -3.61
CA ASP A 24 -16.39 -8.36 -2.45
C ASP A 24 -17.29 -8.77 -1.27
N THR A 25 -17.88 -9.96 -1.38
CA THR A 25 -18.93 -10.45 -0.47
C THR A 25 -18.48 -10.63 0.99
N THR A 26 -17.17 -10.74 1.23
CA THR A 26 -16.58 -10.88 2.58
C THR A 26 -15.73 -9.67 2.98
N GLY A 27 -15.55 -8.69 2.08
CA GLY A 27 -14.64 -7.55 2.29
C GLY A 27 -13.15 -7.91 2.18
N ALA A 28 -12.81 -9.11 1.69
CA ALA A 28 -11.44 -9.58 1.62
C ALA A 28 -10.58 -8.73 0.68
N THR A 29 -11.14 -8.30 -0.45
CA THR A 29 -10.44 -7.43 -1.42
C THR A 29 -10.19 -6.05 -0.83
N ALA A 30 -11.17 -5.49 -0.11
CA ALA A 30 -11.02 -4.21 0.58
C ALA A 30 -9.95 -4.26 1.68
N ILE A 31 -9.92 -5.33 2.49
CA ILE A 31 -8.92 -5.53 3.54
C ILE A 31 -7.52 -5.69 2.93
N ALA A 32 -7.40 -6.49 1.87
CA ALA A 32 -6.12 -6.64 1.15
C ALA A 32 -5.64 -5.31 0.57
N GLY A 33 -6.53 -4.52 -0.04
CA GLY A 33 -6.23 -3.19 -0.55
C GLY A 33 -5.77 -2.22 0.54
N ALA A 34 -6.41 -2.26 1.71
CA ALA A 34 -6.01 -1.45 2.86
C ALA A 34 -4.61 -1.81 3.37
N HIS A 35 -4.24 -3.10 3.40
CA HIS A 35 -2.87 -3.50 3.73
C HIS A 35 -1.85 -3.04 2.68
N VAL A 36 -2.18 -3.10 1.39
CA VAL A 36 -1.30 -2.56 0.34
C VAL A 36 -1.09 -1.05 0.51
N ALA A 37 -2.16 -0.29 0.77
CA ALA A 37 -2.07 1.14 1.02
C ALA A 37 -1.20 1.48 2.25
N MET A 38 -1.33 0.69 3.32
CA MET A 38 -0.50 0.81 4.52
C MET A 38 0.99 0.59 4.21
N GLU A 39 1.33 -0.42 3.41
CA GLU A 39 2.72 -0.67 2.99
C GLU A 39 3.28 0.48 2.12
N ILE A 40 2.49 1.02 1.19
CA ILE A 40 2.88 2.19 0.38
C ILE A 40 3.16 3.40 1.29
N LEU A 41 2.31 3.65 2.29
CA LEU A 41 2.52 4.73 3.27
C LEU A 41 3.81 4.51 4.08
N CYS A 42 4.07 3.28 4.54
CA CYS A 42 5.28 2.93 5.26
C CYS A 42 6.55 3.17 4.41
N LEU A 43 6.53 2.81 3.13
CA LEU A 43 7.63 3.08 2.20
C LEU A 43 7.86 4.57 1.98
N TRP A 44 6.78 5.34 1.86
CA TRP A 44 6.87 6.79 1.72
C TRP A 44 7.48 7.44 2.96
N CYS A 45 7.09 6.98 4.15
CA CYS A 45 7.67 7.42 5.41
C CYS A 45 9.12 6.95 5.60
N TRP A 46 9.53 5.83 5.01
CA TRP A 46 10.88 5.26 5.19
C TRP A 46 11.99 6.26 4.83
N THR A 47 11.85 6.98 3.72
CA THR A 47 12.81 8.00 3.28
C THR A 47 12.77 9.28 4.12
N ARG A 48 11.78 9.44 5.00
CA ARG A 48 11.55 10.62 5.85
C ARG A 48 11.93 10.41 7.32
N ARG A 49 12.35 9.21 7.70
CA ARG A 49 12.69 8.86 9.10
C ARG A 49 13.88 9.64 9.70
N GLY A 50 14.72 10.23 8.85
CA GLY A 50 15.89 11.02 9.26
C GLY A 50 15.83 12.50 8.85
N MET A 51 14.68 12.98 8.39
CA MET A 51 14.39 14.42 8.27
C MET A 51 13.87 14.93 9.60
#